data_AF-A0A8S0VSQ8-F1
#
_entry.id   AF-A0A8S0VSQ8-F1
#
_cell.length_a   1.000
_cell.length_b   1.000
_cell.length_c   1.000
_cell.angle_alpha   90.00
_cell.angle_beta   90.00
_cell.angle_gamma   90.00
#
_symmetry.space_group_name_H-M   'P 1'
#
loop_
_entity.id
_entity.type
_entity.pdbx_description
1 polymer ?
#
loop_
_entity_poly.entity_id
_entity_poly.type
_entity_poly.pdbx_seq_one_letter_code
_entity_poly.pdbx_strand_id
1 'polypeptide(L)'
;MEGDEVIGAPKHPDWLQMVCVKEGEVPHMIAYISTRLSHYRPTMRHDIVDHRDILVLSLFSGGEVLNLMNVYSDNQHTAIEHLAACVHSLPPFIYMAGDFNCVSTTWDDYDHGKSVTAISLWDTASQIGLKWARPSNHGPTRISPNPNQRSNVLDLVFLAPSEILISMPRLEHDLQGLSDHVPICTDLSIGPEPPADSPLSLERPLSDHPT
;
A
#
# COMPACT_ATOMS: atom_id res chain seq x y z
N MET A 1 -9.28 24.78 -12.59
CA MET A 1 -9.79 24.87 -11.21
C MET A 1 -8.76 24.14 -10.37
N GLU A 2 -8.01 24.87 -9.54
CA GLU A 2 -7.31 24.24 -8.42
C GLU A 2 -8.38 23.67 -7.50
N GLY A 3 -8.25 22.39 -7.14
CA GLY A 3 -9.12 21.77 -6.17
C GLY A 3 -8.81 22.33 -4.79
N ASP A 4 -9.84 22.70 -4.05
CA ASP A 4 -9.68 23.13 -2.66
C ASP A 4 -8.99 22.02 -1.87
N GLU A 5 -7.97 22.40 -1.09
CA GLU A 5 -7.25 21.51 -0.20
C GLU A 5 -8.24 20.92 0.82
N VAL A 6 -8.51 19.63 0.76
CA VAL A 6 -9.37 18.95 1.74
C VAL A 6 -8.60 18.87 3.05
N ILE A 7 -8.82 19.84 3.94
CA ILE A 7 -8.18 19.90 5.25
C ILE A 7 -8.77 18.80 6.15
N GLY A 8 -8.02 17.71 6.29
CA GLY A 8 -8.25 16.66 7.28
C GLY A 8 -8.83 15.38 6.68
N ALA A 9 -8.16 14.27 7.00
CA ALA A 9 -8.64 12.91 6.77
C ALA A 9 -10.04 12.69 7.40
N PRO A 10 -11.02 12.13 6.66
CA PRO A 10 -12.32 11.75 7.22
C PRO A 10 -12.16 10.82 8.43
N LYS A 11 -12.66 11.25 9.59
CA LYS A 11 -12.67 10.41 10.81
C LYS A 11 -14.05 9.78 10.99
N HIS A 12 -14.08 8.48 11.20
CA HIS A 12 -15.32 7.72 11.43
C HIS A 12 -15.07 6.67 12.53
N PRO A 13 -15.99 6.45 13.49
CA PRO A 13 -15.78 5.55 14.63
C PRO A 13 -15.47 4.10 14.24
N ASP A 14 -15.96 3.64 13.08
CA ASP A 14 -15.69 2.30 12.56
C ASP A 14 -14.33 2.15 11.85
N TRP A 15 -13.52 3.21 11.81
CA TRP A 15 -12.25 3.24 11.10
C TRP A 15 -11.12 3.79 11.99
N LEU A 16 -10.09 2.98 12.18
CA LEU A 16 -8.81 3.39 12.74
C LEU A 16 -7.99 4.05 11.63
N GLN A 17 -7.62 5.31 11.85
CA GLN A 17 -6.73 6.05 10.98
C GLN A 17 -5.27 5.84 11.39
N MET A 18 -4.44 5.43 10.46
CA MET A 18 -3.01 5.22 10.61
C MET A 18 -2.25 6.12 9.64
N VAL A 19 -1.35 6.96 10.15
CA VAL A 19 -0.64 7.97 9.35
C VAL A 19 0.86 7.91 9.63
N CYS A 20 1.69 7.86 8.59
CA CYS A 20 3.13 8.10 8.71
C CYS A 20 3.37 9.62 8.76
N VAL A 21 3.67 10.17 9.94
CA VAL A 21 3.99 11.60 10.10
C VAL A 21 5.35 11.72 10.77
N LYS A 22 6.29 12.39 10.12
CA LYS A 22 7.46 12.95 10.79
C LYS A 22 7.12 14.37 11.24
N GLU A 23 7.63 14.79 12.39
CA GLU A 23 7.26 16.07 13.01
C GLU A 23 7.46 17.25 12.04
N GLY A 24 6.39 18.02 11.80
CA GLY A 24 6.40 19.17 10.89
C GLY A 24 6.17 18.86 9.40
N GLU A 25 5.96 17.60 9.01
CA GLU A 25 5.71 17.20 7.62
C GLU A 25 4.23 16.89 7.33
N VAL A 26 3.81 17.14 6.10
CA VAL A 26 2.49 16.71 5.59
C VAL A 26 2.57 15.22 5.24
N PRO A 27 1.66 14.37 5.73
CA PRO A 27 1.68 12.96 5.41
C PRO A 27 1.35 12.71 3.94
N HIS A 28 2.14 11.87 3.28
CA HIS A 28 1.86 11.44 1.90
C HIS A 28 0.97 10.20 1.85
N MET A 29 0.88 9.45 2.93
CA MET A 29 0.07 8.24 2.99
C MET A 29 -0.73 8.15 4.28
N ILE A 30 -1.87 7.48 4.12
CA ILE A 30 -2.82 7.19 5.16
C ILE A 30 -3.37 5.79 4.92
N ALA A 31 -3.57 5.04 6.00
CA ALA A 31 -4.31 3.80 5.98
C ALA A 31 -5.56 3.95 6.86
N TYR A 32 -6.71 3.56 6.32
CA TYR A 32 -7.94 3.42 7.08
C TYR A 32 -8.21 1.94 7.29
N ILE A 33 -8.30 1.54 8.55
CA ILE A 33 -8.44 0.15 8.95
C ILE A 33 -9.77 0.00 9.67
N SER A 34 -10.64 -0.89 9.19
CA SER A 34 -11.91 -1.12 9.87
C SER A 34 -11.68 -1.64 11.29
N THR A 35 -12.43 -1.14 12.28
CA THR A 35 -12.39 -1.62 13.67
C THR A 35 -12.77 -3.10 13.79
N ARG A 36 -13.44 -3.65 12.78
CA ARG A 36 -13.72 -5.08 12.63
C ARG A 36 -12.46 -5.93 12.48
N LEU A 37 -11.29 -5.34 12.21
CA LEU A 37 -10.00 -6.04 12.14
C LEU A 37 -9.21 -5.94 13.44
N SER A 38 -9.78 -5.39 14.51
CA SER A 38 -9.07 -5.13 15.77
C SER A 38 -8.50 -6.38 16.42
N HIS A 39 -9.13 -7.55 16.26
CA HIS A 39 -8.63 -8.83 16.75
C HIS A 39 -7.33 -9.29 16.08
N TYR A 40 -7.08 -8.85 14.84
CA TYR A 40 -5.80 -9.06 14.16
C TYR A 40 -4.72 -8.08 14.62
N ARG A 41 -4.99 -7.21 15.60
CA ARG A 41 -4.05 -6.23 16.17
C ARG A 41 -3.25 -5.48 15.09
N PRO A 42 -3.93 -4.73 14.19
CA PRO A 42 -3.26 -4.00 13.13
C PRO A 42 -2.19 -3.08 13.72
N THR A 43 -0.95 -3.20 13.23
CA THR A 43 0.20 -2.48 13.79
C THR A 43 1.04 -1.87 12.67
N MET A 44 1.30 -0.57 12.74
CA MET A 44 2.24 0.10 11.84
C MET A 44 3.68 -0.24 12.23
N ARG A 45 4.52 -0.59 11.26
CA ARG A 45 5.86 -1.17 11.49
C ARG A 45 7.00 -0.31 10.95
N HIS A 46 7.24 0.82 11.61
CA HIS A 46 8.40 1.66 11.33
C HIS A 46 9.74 0.95 11.60
N ASP A 47 9.74 -0.10 12.40
CA ASP A 47 10.90 -0.94 12.66
C ASP A 47 11.29 -1.84 11.46
N ILE A 48 10.37 -2.09 10.52
CA ILE A 48 10.65 -2.82 9.29
C ILE A 48 11.14 -1.86 8.19
N VAL A 49 10.43 -0.75 7.99
CA VAL A 49 10.82 0.32 7.07
C VAL A 49 10.48 1.68 7.70
N ASP A 50 11.49 2.51 7.94
CA ASP A 50 11.32 3.91 8.34
C ASP A 50 11.55 4.83 7.14
N HIS A 51 10.49 5.00 6.34
CA HIS A 51 10.46 5.92 5.21
C HIS A 51 9.13 6.67 5.19
N ARG A 52 9.16 7.98 4.92
CA ARG A 52 7.94 8.81 4.92
C ARG A 52 6.90 8.39 3.89
N ASP A 53 7.37 7.79 2.79
CA ASP A 53 6.56 7.34 1.65
C ASP A 53 6.39 5.82 1.57
N ILE A 54 6.76 5.08 2.63
CA ILE A 54 6.43 3.65 2.75
C ILE A 54 5.70 3.39 4.08
N LEU A 55 4.51 2.80 4.00
CA LEU A 55 3.73 2.38 5.17
C LEU A 55 3.69 0.85 5.20
N VAL A 56 4.23 0.26 6.26
CA VAL A 56 4.11 -1.17 6.53
C VAL A 56 3.07 -1.40 7.62
N LEU A 57 2.10 -2.26 7.32
CA LEU A 57 1.07 -2.71 8.25
C LEU A 57 1.22 -4.22 8.48
N SER A 58 1.28 -4.64 9.74
CA SER A 58 1.17 -6.05 10.11
C SER A 58 -0.21 -6.37 10.67
N LEU A 59 -0.76 -7.51 10.27
CA LEU A 59 -1.92 -8.17 10.87
C LEU A 59 -1.48 -9.50 11.51
N PHE A 60 -1.94 -9.81 12.71
CA PHE A 60 -1.57 -11.00 13.48
C PHE A 60 -2.71 -12.01 13.49
N SER A 61 -2.51 -13.16 12.86
CA SER A 61 -3.55 -14.18 12.64
C SER A 61 -3.01 -15.56 13.00
N GLY A 62 -3.59 -16.24 14.01
CA GLY A 62 -3.24 -17.63 14.33
C GLY A 62 -1.77 -17.92 14.67
N GLY A 63 -1.00 -16.91 15.12
CA GLY A 63 0.45 -17.03 15.36
C GLY A 63 1.32 -16.64 14.16
N GLU A 64 0.71 -16.36 13.02
CA GLU A 64 1.37 -15.81 11.83
C GLU A 64 1.24 -14.29 11.77
N VAL A 65 2.15 -13.65 11.02
CA VAL A 65 2.16 -12.21 10.78
C VAL A 65 2.04 -11.98 9.29
N LEU A 66 0.97 -11.29 8.89
CA LEU A 66 0.72 -10.88 7.52
C LEU A 66 1.21 -9.44 7.35
N ASN A 67 2.21 -9.24 6.50
CA ASN A 67 2.74 -7.90 6.22
C ASN A 67 2.14 -7.37 4.91
N LEU A 68 1.62 -6.15 4.98
CA LEU A 68 1.11 -5.37 3.87
C LEU A 68 1.93 -4.09 3.75
N MET A 69 2.18 -3.64 2.52
CA MET A 69 2.92 -2.43 2.24
C MET A 69 2.10 -1.48 1.34
N ASN A 70 2.05 -0.21 1.71
CA ASN A 70 1.62 0.87 0.82
C ASN A 70 2.83 1.74 0.49
N VAL A 71 3.01 2.09 -0.77
CA VAL A 71 4.17 2.83 -1.29
C VAL A 71 3.68 4.02 -2.08
N TYR A 72 4.18 5.20 -1.74
CA TYR A 72 4.12 6.35 -2.61
C TYR A 72 5.54 6.61 -3.16
N SER A 73 5.69 6.75 -4.47
CA SER A 73 6.98 7.08 -5.07
C SER A 73 6.94 8.52 -5.56
N ASP A 74 7.87 9.34 -5.06
CA ASP A 74 8.02 10.72 -5.52
C ASP A 74 8.65 10.78 -6.93
N ASN A 75 8.80 12.00 -7.46
CA ASN A 75 9.43 12.24 -8.78
C ASN A 75 10.91 11.81 -8.84
N GLN A 76 11.54 11.56 -7.70
CA GLN A 76 12.93 11.07 -7.61
C GLN A 76 12.98 9.56 -7.34
N HIS A 77 11.83 8.91 -7.20
CA HIS A 77 11.67 7.51 -6.86
C HIS A 77 12.37 7.06 -5.57
N THR A 78 12.48 7.96 -4.59
CA THR A 78 13.23 7.73 -3.34
C THR A 78 12.74 6.50 -2.57
N ALA A 79 11.42 6.27 -2.54
CA ALA A 79 10.84 5.09 -1.90
C ALA A 79 11.26 3.77 -2.57
N ILE A 80 11.31 3.74 -3.91
CA ILE A 80 11.69 2.54 -4.67
C ILE A 80 13.18 2.25 -4.46
N GLU A 81 14.02 3.29 -4.53
CA GLU A 81 15.45 3.18 -4.24
C GLU A 81 15.71 2.70 -2.81
N HIS A 82 14.96 3.22 -1.83
CA HIS A 82 15.06 2.79 -0.44
C HIS A 82 14.70 1.32 -0.26
N LEU A 83 13.58 0.87 -0.83
CA LEU A 83 13.17 -0.55 -0.79
C LEU A 83 14.21 -1.46 -1.42
N ALA A 84 14.76 -1.07 -2.57
CA ALA A 84 15.82 -1.83 -3.22
C ALA A 84 17.09 -1.94 -2.35
N ALA A 85 17.45 -0.86 -1.64
CA ALA A 85 18.62 -0.83 -0.77
C ALA A 85 18.47 -1.73 0.47
N CYS A 86 17.25 -1.85 1.02
CA CYS A 86 16.98 -2.64 2.23
C CYS A 86 16.30 -4.00 1.97
N VAL A 87 16.14 -4.42 0.71
CA VAL A 87 15.34 -5.59 0.32
C VAL A 87 15.73 -6.88 1.05
N HIS A 88 17.03 -7.09 1.31
CA HIS A 88 17.53 -8.29 1.98
C HIS A 88 17.22 -8.36 3.48
N SER A 89 16.83 -7.24 4.11
CA SER A 89 16.37 -7.20 5.51
C SER A 89 14.85 -7.22 5.65
N LEU A 90 14.11 -7.15 4.54
CA LEU A 90 12.65 -7.14 4.57
C LEU A 90 12.09 -8.53 4.87
N PRO A 91 11.03 -8.64 5.71
CA PRO A 91 10.30 -9.89 5.86
C PRO A 91 9.49 -10.19 4.59
N PRO A 92 8.93 -11.40 4.47
CA PRO A 92 7.95 -11.68 3.44
C PRO A 92 6.72 -10.78 3.55
N PHE A 93 6.19 -10.36 2.40
CA PHE A 93 4.94 -9.62 2.28
C PHE A 93 3.89 -10.46 1.54
N ILE A 94 2.62 -10.22 1.83
CA ILE A 94 1.51 -10.79 1.06
C ILE A 94 0.90 -9.78 0.09
N TYR A 95 1.15 -8.49 0.33
CA TYR A 95 0.56 -7.38 -0.39
C TYR A 95 1.52 -6.19 -0.42
N MET A 96 1.67 -5.58 -1.59
CA MET A 96 2.26 -4.26 -1.77
C MET A 96 1.47 -3.51 -2.83
N ALA A 97 1.06 -2.27 -2.55
CA ALA A 97 0.39 -1.44 -3.55
C ALA A 97 0.71 0.04 -3.34
N GLY A 98 0.20 0.87 -4.25
CA GLY A 98 0.25 2.33 -4.14
C GLY A 98 0.59 2.98 -5.47
N ASP A 99 0.86 4.28 -5.42
CA ASP A 99 1.26 5.08 -6.57
C ASP A 99 2.79 5.06 -6.71
N PHE A 100 3.27 4.35 -7.72
CA PHE A 100 4.72 4.21 -7.95
C PHE A 100 5.28 5.31 -8.86
N ASN A 101 4.44 6.18 -9.42
CA ASN A 101 4.82 7.22 -10.38
C ASN A 101 5.77 6.76 -11.51
N CYS A 102 5.83 5.46 -11.78
CA CYS A 102 6.80 4.85 -12.67
C CYS A 102 6.10 4.29 -13.89
N VAL A 103 6.49 4.78 -15.06
CA VAL A 103 6.02 4.25 -16.34
C VAL A 103 6.86 3.05 -16.77
N SER A 104 6.22 2.02 -17.32
CA SER A 104 6.89 0.86 -17.90
C SER A 104 5.99 0.19 -18.93
N THR A 105 6.61 -0.34 -19.99
CA THR A 105 5.94 -1.21 -20.97
C THR A 105 5.41 -2.51 -20.35
N THR A 106 5.86 -2.84 -19.13
CA THR A 106 5.42 -4.04 -18.39
C THR A 106 3.96 -3.95 -17.94
N TRP A 107 3.50 -2.77 -17.52
CA TRP A 107 2.16 -2.57 -16.97
C TRP A 107 1.33 -1.54 -17.72
N ASP A 108 1.97 -0.70 -18.53
CA ASP A 108 1.31 0.21 -19.45
C ASP A 108 1.61 -0.27 -20.88
N ASP A 109 0.57 -0.47 -21.70
CA ASP A 109 0.69 -1.10 -23.04
C ASP A 109 1.41 -0.19 -24.07
N TYR A 110 1.98 0.93 -23.64
CA TYR A 110 2.70 1.85 -24.51
C TYR A 110 4.20 1.74 -24.35
N ASP A 111 4.90 2.03 -25.44
CA ASP A 111 6.35 2.04 -25.43
C ASP A 111 6.89 3.27 -24.69
N HIS A 112 7.23 3.06 -23.42
CA HIS A 112 7.89 4.02 -22.55
C HIS A 112 9.43 3.86 -22.58
N GLY A 113 9.96 2.95 -23.39
CA GLY A 113 11.35 2.51 -23.30
C GLY A 113 11.63 1.73 -22.01
N LYS A 114 12.92 1.52 -21.73
CA LYS A 114 13.35 0.81 -20.51
C LYS A 114 13.50 1.79 -19.35
N SER A 115 12.74 1.57 -18.28
CA SER A 115 12.90 2.28 -17.01
C SER A 115 13.73 1.44 -16.04
N VAL A 116 14.89 1.96 -15.60
CA VAL A 116 15.72 1.31 -14.57
C VAL A 116 14.96 1.22 -13.25
N THR A 117 14.20 2.26 -12.90
CA THR A 117 13.31 2.29 -11.73
C THR A 117 12.26 1.19 -11.79
N ALA A 118 11.63 0.99 -12.96
CA ALA A 118 10.62 -0.06 -13.13
C ALA A 118 11.22 -1.46 -12.92
N ILE A 119 12.42 -1.69 -13.45
CA ILE A 119 13.16 -2.94 -13.27
C ILE A 119 13.49 -3.14 -11.79
N SER A 120 14.01 -2.11 -11.12
CA SER A 120 14.34 -2.15 -9.69
C SER A 120 13.12 -2.45 -8.82
N LEU A 121 11.97 -1.82 -9.10
CA LEU A 121 10.70 -2.11 -8.43
C LEU A 121 10.29 -3.57 -8.63
N TRP A 122 10.35 -4.06 -9.87
CA TRP A 122 9.97 -5.44 -10.21
C TRP A 122 10.86 -6.47 -9.50
N ASP A 123 12.17 -6.26 -9.53
CA ASP A 123 13.14 -7.13 -8.87
C ASP A 123 13.00 -7.10 -7.35
N THR A 124 12.71 -5.93 -6.78
CA THR A 124 12.45 -5.76 -5.34
C THR A 124 11.19 -6.52 -4.92
N ALA A 125 10.08 -6.35 -5.66
CA ALA A 125 8.83 -7.06 -5.40
C ALA A 125 9.03 -8.58 -5.44
N SER A 126 9.76 -9.07 -6.46
CA SER A 126 10.09 -10.49 -6.61
C SER A 126 10.90 -11.04 -5.43
N GLN A 127 11.88 -10.29 -4.95
CA GLN A 127 12.74 -10.68 -3.82
C GLN A 127 11.97 -10.78 -2.50
N ILE A 128 10.95 -9.96 -2.29
CA ILE A 128 10.07 -10.05 -1.11
C ILE A 128 8.88 -11.01 -1.29
N GLY A 129 8.90 -11.81 -2.37
CA GLY A 129 7.93 -12.87 -2.62
C GLY A 129 6.64 -12.43 -3.32
N LEU A 130 6.60 -11.23 -3.88
CA LEU A 130 5.44 -10.68 -4.55
C LEU A 130 5.55 -10.73 -6.08
N LYS A 131 4.40 -10.72 -6.74
CA LYS A 131 4.28 -10.59 -8.20
C LYS A 131 3.26 -9.52 -8.53
N TRP A 132 3.49 -8.80 -9.62
CA TRP A 132 2.51 -7.86 -10.12
C TRP A 132 1.19 -8.56 -10.45
N ALA A 133 0.11 -8.05 -9.87
CA ALA A 133 -1.25 -8.53 -10.08
C ALA A 133 -1.98 -7.52 -10.98
N ARG A 134 -2.01 -7.80 -12.29
CA ARG A 134 -2.69 -6.92 -13.26
C ARG A 134 -4.20 -6.86 -12.97
N PRO A 135 -4.83 -5.67 -12.89
CA PRO A 135 -6.27 -5.59 -12.67
C PRO A 135 -7.09 -6.32 -13.74
N SER A 136 -8.18 -6.98 -13.34
CA SER A 136 -8.95 -7.88 -14.22
C SER A 136 -9.76 -7.16 -15.29
N ASN A 137 -10.20 -5.92 -15.03
CA ASN A 137 -10.94 -5.10 -15.99
C ASN A 137 -10.03 -4.22 -16.87
N HIS A 138 -8.70 -4.24 -16.62
CA HIS A 138 -7.67 -3.51 -17.34
C HIS A 138 -7.92 -1.99 -17.48
N GLY A 139 -6.87 -1.26 -17.88
CA GLY A 139 -6.97 0.17 -18.15
C GLY A 139 -6.04 1.02 -17.30
N PRO A 140 -6.02 2.34 -17.56
CA PRO A 140 -5.21 3.29 -16.82
C PRO A 140 -5.67 3.41 -15.37
N THR A 141 -4.71 3.59 -14.46
CA THR A 141 -4.97 3.86 -13.05
C THR A 141 -4.98 5.34 -12.75
N ARG A 142 -4.34 6.16 -13.59
CA ARG A 142 -4.48 7.62 -13.60
C ARG A 142 -5.14 8.10 -14.90
N ILE A 143 -6.29 8.74 -14.78
CA ILE A 143 -7.07 9.34 -15.88
C ILE A 143 -6.67 10.81 -16.05
N SER A 144 -6.12 11.16 -17.20
CA SER A 144 -5.84 12.57 -17.48
C SER A 144 -7.13 13.38 -17.61
N PRO A 145 -7.30 14.50 -16.87
CA PRO A 145 -8.44 15.40 -17.07
C PRO A 145 -8.33 16.22 -18.36
N ASN A 146 -7.11 16.35 -18.91
CA ASN A 146 -6.87 17.01 -20.18
C ASN A 146 -6.94 15.96 -21.31
N PRO A 147 -7.86 16.10 -22.28
CA PRO A 147 -8.02 15.13 -23.38
C PRO A 147 -6.82 15.05 -24.32
N ASN A 148 -5.92 16.05 -24.27
CA ASN A 148 -4.67 16.05 -25.04
C ASN A 148 -3.51 15.38 -24.28
N GLN A 149 -3.71 15.07 -23.00
CA GLN A 149 -2.76 14.33 -22.18
C GLN A 149 -3.26 12.90 -21.98
N ARG A 150 -2.31 11.97 -21.87
CA ARG A 150 -2.59 10.55 -21.82
C ARG A 150 -2.89 10.09 -20.38
N SER A 151 -3.82 9.15 -20.26
CA SER A 151 -4.04 8.34 -19.07
C SER A 151 -3.05 7.18 -19.01
N ASN A 152 -2.47 6.91 -17.84
CA ASN A 152 -1.35 5.98 -17.68
C ASN A 152 -1.61 5.01 -16.52
N VAL A 153 -0.79 3.96 -16.45
CA VAL A 153 -0.76 3.03 -15.31
C VAL A 153 0.41 3.41 -14.40
N LEU A 154 0.11 4.01 -13.25
CA LEU A 154 1.08 4.46 -12.24
C LEU A 154 0.85 3.77 -10.88
N ASP A 155 -0.42 3.60 -10.50
CA ASP A 155 -0.79 2.77 -9.36
C ASP A 155 -0.67 1.28 -9.70
N LEU A 156 0.00 0.52 -8.84
CA LEU A 156 0.21 -0.91 -9.04
C LEU A 156 -0.18 -1.70 -7.79
N VAL A 157 -0.52 -2.97 -8.00
CA VAL A 157 -0.75 -3.94 -6.92
C VAL A 157 0.15 -5.14 -7.18
N PHE A 158 0.87 -5.55 -6.14
CA PHE A 158 1.71 -6.73 -6.10
C PHE A 158 1.22 -7.64 -4.97
N LEU A 159 1.09 -8.93 -5.27
CA LEU A 159 0.49 -9.93 -4.39
C LEU A 159 1.40 -11.13 -4.27
N ALA A 160 1.34 -11.81 -3.13
CA ALA A 160 1.91 -13.14 -3.03
C ALA A 160 1.24 -14.07 -4.07
N PRO A 161 1.97 -15.01 -4.69
CA PRO A 161 1.41 -15.89 -5.71
C PRO A 161 0.17 -16.67 -5.28
N SER A 162 0.02 -16.98 -3.97
CA SER A 162 -1.18 -17.62 -3.43
C SER A 162 -2.41 -16.72 -3.53
N GLU A 163 -2.27 -15.42 -3.27
CA GLU A 163 -3.39 -14.47 -3.26
C GLU A 163 -3.89 -14.15 -4.67
N ILE A 164 -2.98 -14.10 -5.65
CA ILE A 164 -3.32 -13.91 -7.08
C ILE A 164 -4.30 -14.99 -7.57
N LEU A 165 -4.16 -16.23 -7.06
CA LEU A 165 -5.03 -17.34 -7.43
C LEU A 165 -6.45 -17.20 -6.86
N ILE A 166 -6.64 -16.38 -5.82
CA ILE A 166 -7.90 -16.23 -5.10
C ILE A 166 -8.71 -15.07 -5.69
N SER A 167 -8.10 -13.88 -5.77
CA SER A 167 -8.76 -12.69 -6.30
C SER A 167 -7.76 -11.79 -7.00
N MET A 168 -8.13 -11.35 -8.21
CA MET A 168 -7.37 -10.38 -8.98
C MET A 168 -7.84 -8.96 -8.62
N PRO A 169 -6.93 -7.97 -8.57
CA PRO A 169 -7.31 -6.58 -8.36
C PRO A 169 -8.33 -6.11 -9.40
N ARG A 170 -9.14 -5.11 -9.03
CA ARG A 170 -10.13 -4.49 -9.93
C ARG A 170 -10.07 -2.98 -9.82
N LEU A 171 -10.17 -2.30 -10.96
CA LEU A 171 -10.33 -0.85 -11.02
C LEU A 171 -11.79 -0.50 -10.73
N GLU A 172 -12.05 0.26 -9.68
CA GLU A 172 -13.39 0.67 -9.25
C GLU A 172 -13.71 2.06 -9.80
N HIS A 173 -13.93 2.14 -11.12
CA HIS A 173 -14.19 3.40 -11.83
C HIS A 173 -15.39 4.18 -11.26
N ASP A 174 -16.42 3.48 -10.79
CA ASP A 174 -17.61 4.09 -10.20
C ASP A 174 -17.32 4.81 -8.86
N LEU A 175 -16.17 4.50 -8.23
CA LEU A 175 -15.73 5.09 -6.95
C LEU A 175 -14.67 6.19 -7.12
N GLN A 176 -14.26 6.51 -8.36
CA GLN A 176 -13.21 7.51 -8.64
C GLN A 176 -13.55 8.91 -8.13
N GLY A 177 -14.83 9.30 -8.19
CA GLY A 177 -15.26 10.63 -7.75
C GLY A 177 -14.56 11.75 -8.53
N LEU A 178 -13.91 12.68 -7.80
CA LEU A 178 -13.17 13.82 -8.37
C LEU A 178 -11.67 13.56 -8.55
N SER A 179 -11.17 12.41 -8.08
CA SER A 179 -9.76 12.03 -8.22
C SER A 179 -9.41 11.77 -9.68
N ASP A 180 -8.20 12.13 -10.10
CA ASP A 180 -7.67 11.66 -11.38
C ASP A 180 -7.14 10.22 -11.29
N HIS A 181 -6.93 9.68 -10.08
CA HIS A 181 -6.62 8.26 -9.86
C HIS A 181 -7.88 7.41 -9.63
N VAL A 182 -7.91 6.23 -10.25
CA VAL A 182 -8.97 5.22 -10.11
C VAL A 182 -8.67 4.33 -8.90
N PRO A 183 -9.59 4.22 -7.93
CA PRO A 183 -9.44 3.30 -6.81
C PRO A 183 -9.26 1.86 -7.27
N ILE A 184 -8.36 1.13 -6.62
CA ILE A 184 -8.12 -0.29 -6.90
C ILE A 184 -8.57 -1.12 -5.70
N CYS A 185 -9.44 -2.09 -5.93
CA CYS A 185 -9.92 -3.03 -4.92
C CYS A 185 -9.19 -4.37 -5.07
N THR A 186 -8.88 -5.02 -3.96
CA THR A 186 -8.26 -6.36 -3.93
C THR A 186 -8.72 -7.10 -2.67
N ASP A 187 -9.11 -8.36 -2.83
CA ASP A 187 -9.47 -9.23 -1.72
C ASP A 187 -8.25 -10.05 -1.27
N LEU A 188 -8.01 -10.13 0.03
CA LEU A 188 -6.90 -10.86 0.62
C LEU A 188 -7.40 -11.87 1.66
N SER A 189 -6.75 -13.03 1.71
CA SER A 189 -7.04 -14.04 2.74
C SER A 189 -6.23 -13.74 4.00
N ILE A 190 -6.91 -13.28 5.06
CA ILE A 190 -6.26 -12.91 6.33
C ILE A 190 -6.25 -14.02 7.39
N GLY A 191 -6.57 -15.25 6.98
CA GLY A 191 -6.65 -16.42 7.86
C GLY A 191 -7.81 -16.36 8.86
N PRO A 192 -7.96 -17.40 9.70
CA PRO A 192 -9.03 -17.45 10.69
C PRO A 192 -8.88 -16.35 11.73
N GLU A 193 -9.99 -15.90 12.31
CA GLU A 193 -9.97 -15.02 13.47
C GLU A 193 -9.19 -15.70 14.61
N PRO A 194 -8.22 -15.01 15.26
CA PRO A 194 -7.50 -15.56 16.39
C PRO A 194 -8.50 -15.94 17.50
N PRO A 195 -8.31 -17.09 18.18
CA PRO A 195 -9.16 -17.43 19.30
C PRO A 195 -9.05 -16.37 20.39
N ALA A 196 -10.19 -16.00 20.97
CA ALA A 196 -10.34 -14.92 21.96
C ALA A 196 -9.38 -15.02 23.17
N ASP A 197 -8.87 -16.22 23.46
CA ASP A 197 -7.99 -16.53 24.60
C ASP A 197 -6.52 -16.79 24.21
N SER A 198 -6.04 -16.29 23.06
CA SER A 198 -4.62 -16.41 22.73
C SER A 198 -3.74 -15.68 23.75
N PRO A 199 -2.68 -16.31 24.31
CA PRO A 199 -1.89 -15.77 25.44
C PRO A 199 -1.04 -14.52 25.12
N LEU A 200 -1.22 -13.90 23.95
CA LEU A 200 -0.63 -12.60 23.63
C LEU A 200 -1.48 -11.40 24.14
N SER A 201 -2.47 -11.66 24.98
CA SER A 201 -3.34 -10.66 25.64
C SER A 201 -2.65 -9.88 26.79
N LEU A 202 -1.39 -10.17 27.08
CA LEU A 202 -0.61 -9.51 28.12
C LEU A 202 0.71 -9.05 27.51
N GLU A 203 0.72 -7.88 26.86
CA GLU A 203 1.79 -6.85 26.93
C GLU A 203 1.25 -5.61 26.22
N ARG A 204 0.48 -4.78 26.94
CA ARG A 204 0.40 -3.36 26.62
C ARG A 204 1.69 -2.73 27.15
N PRO A 205 2.44 -1.92 26.38
CA PRO A 205 3.45 -1.07 26.96
C PRO A 205 2.72 -0.09 27.88
N LEU A 206 3.00 -0.16 29.19
CA LEU A 206 2.66 0.91 30.11
C LEU A 206 3.43 2.16 29.67
N SER A 207 2.73 3.09 29.03
CA SER A 207 3.23 4.46 28.87
C SER A 207 3.13 5.14 30.24
N ASP A 208 4.22 5.12 31.00
CA ASP A 208 4.41 5.99 32.15
C ASP A 208 4.56 7.43 31.63
N HIS A 209 3.55 8.26 31.88
CA HIS A 209 3.72 9.71 31.87
C HIS A 209 4.07 10.17 33.28
N PRO A 210 5.18 10.88 33.50
CA PRO A 210 5.33 11.71 34.67
C PRO A 210 4.62 13.05 34.43
N THR A 211 3.90 13.45 35.48
CA THR A 211 3.29 14.77 35.76
C THR A 211 4.26 15.93 35.64
#